data_AF-W4H6S0-F1
#
_entry.id   AF-W4H6S0-F1
#
_cell.length_a   1.000
_cell.length_b   1.000
_cell.length_c   1.000
_cell.angle_alpha   90.00
_cell.angle_beta   90.00
_cell.angle_gamma   90.00
#
_symmetry.space_group_name_H-M   'P 1'
#
loop_
_entity.id
_entity.type
_entity.pdbx_description
1 polymer ?
#
loop_
_entity_poly.entity_id
_entity_poly.type
_entity_poly.pdbx_seq_one_letter_code
_entity_poly.pdbx_strand_id
1 'polypeptide(L)'
;MKKGCRHRRCSEVKGYEIGSEVGFYYGCYMLWSEMIRTRPNELPARAEKSIKSLGNLIELYKLENSLDEKILMELQLIRAKFKVVTAILGQKHLVFNETTVLEHKNMSF
;
A
#
# COMPACT_ATOMS: atom_id res chain seq x y z
N MET A 1 -1.16 37.80 0.01
CA MET A 1 -2.14 37.59 1.10
C MET A 1 -2.52 36.11 1.13
N LYS A 2 -2.13 35.41 2.21
CA LYS A 2 -2.40 33.99 2.43
C LYS A 2 -3.90 33.80 2.71
N LYS A 3 -4.64 33.09 1.85
CA LYS A 3 -6.00 32.65 2.19
C LYS A 3 -5.91 31.29 2.88
N GLY A 4 -6.13 31.32 4.20
CA GLY A 4 -6.13 30.16 5.07
C GLY A 4 -7.10 29.08 4.58
N CYS A 5 -6.56 27.89 4.34
CA CYS A 5 -7.34 26.71 4.02
C CYS A 5 -8.09 26.26 5.28
N ARG A 6 -9.42 26.27 5.20
CA ARG A 6 -10.33 25.85 6.28
C ARG A 6 -10.06 24.39 6.65
N HIS A 7 -9.67 24.16 7.90
CA HIS A 7 -9.18 22.89 8.47
C HIS A 7 -10.05 21.64 8.20
N ARG A 8 -11.36 21.77 7.97
CA ARG A 8 -12.28 20.62 7.89
C ARG A 8 -12.23 19.86 6.55
N ARG A 9 -11.99 20.55 5.43
CA ARG A 9 -11.94 19.92 4.08
C ARG A 9 -10.60 19.24 3.76
N CYS A 10 -9.55 19.51 4.53
CA CYS A 10 -8.22 18.93 4.27
C CYS A 10 -8.13 17.48 4.77
N SER A 11 -8.90 17.13 5.80
CA SER A 11 -8.94 15.77 6.36
C SER A 11 -9.70 14.78 5.46
N GLU A 12 -10.81 15.21 4.85
CA GLU A 12 -11.63 14.36 3.96
C GLU A 12 -10.89 14.00 2.68
N VAL A 13 -10.17 14.97 2.08
CA VAL A 13 -9.34 14.73 0.88
C VAL A 13 -8.21 13.76 1.19
N LYS A 14 -7.53 13.92 2.33
CA LYS A 14 -6.46 13.00 2.76
C LYS A 14 -6.97 11.60 3.07
N GLY A 15 -8.15 11.47 3.66
CA GLY A 15 -8.78 10.17 3.91
C GLY A 15 -9.12 9.42 2.62
N TYR A 16 -9.62 10.14 1.61
CA TYR A 16 -9.89 9.59 0.29
C TYR A 16 -8.61 9.12 -0.42
N GLU A 17 -7.53 9.89 -0.36
CA GLU A 17 -6.23 9.52 -0.95
C GLU A 17 -5.66 8.25 -0.31
N ILE A 18 -5.68 8.17 1.02
CA ILE A 18 -5.21 7.00 1.77
C ILE A 18 -6.08 5.77 1.47
N GLY A 19 -7.41 5.93 1.46
CA GLY A 19 -8.33 4.84 1.14
C GLY A 19 -8.13 4.32 -0.29
N SER A 20 -7.89 5.22 -1.24
CA SER A 20 -7.60 4.86 -2.64
C SER A 20 -6.29 4.07 -2.75
N GLU A 21 -5.25 4.49 -2.02
CA GLU A 21 -3.95 3.81 -1.98
C GLU A 21 -4.07 2.39 -1.41
N VAL A 22 -4.73 2.24 -0.26
CA VAL A 22 -4.95 0.94 0.37
C VAL A 22 -5.82 0.04 -0.52
N GLY A 23 -6.83 0.61 -1.18
CA GLY A 23 -7.66 -0.10 -2.15
C GLY A 23 -6.86 -0.64 -3.33
N PHE A 24 -5.93 0.15 -3.87
CA PHE A 24 -5.03 -0.28 -4.93
C PHE A 24 -4.16 -1.46 -4.49
N TYR A 25 -3.52 -1.37 -3.32
CA TYR A 25 -2.71 -2.47 -2.78
C TYR A 25 -3.52 -3.74 -2.55
N TYR A 26 -4.75 -3.59 -2.05
CA TYR A 26 -5.67 -4.71 -1.86
C TYR A 26 -6.03 -5.39 -3.18
N GLY A 27 -6.29 -4.61 -4.24
CA GLY A 27 -6.55 -5.13 -5.58
C GLY A 27 -5.38 -5.95 -6.13
N CYS A 28 -4.14 -5.46 -5.99
CA CYS A 28 -2.95 -6.20 -6.38
C CYS A 28 -2.78 -7.49 -5.57
N TYR A 29 -2.98 -7.44 -4.25
CA TYR A 29 -2.94 -8.61 -3.39
C TYR A 29 -3.93 -9.69 -3.84
N MET A 30 -5.18 -9.31 -4.12
CA MET A 30 -6.22 -10.25 -4.59
C MET A 30 -5.83 -10.87 -5.93
N LEU A 31 -5.35 -10.06 -6.87
CA LEU A 31 -4.91 -10.54 -8.18
C LEU A 31 -3.77 -11.55 -8.06
N TRP A 32 -2.72 -11.23 -7.31
CA TRP A 32 -1.59 -12.15 -7.11
C TRP A 32 -1.97 -13.40 -6.33
N SER A 33 -2.89 -13.30 -5.36
CA SER A 33 -3.38 -14.46 -4.61
C SER A 33 -4.15 -15.43 -5.52
N GLU A 34 -4.96 -14.88 -6.43
CA GLU A 34 -5.65 -15.66 -7.46
C GLU A 34 -4.67 -16.30 -8.47
N MET A 35 -3.61 -15.59 -8.85
CA MET A 35 -2.54 -16.16 -9.69
C MET A 35 -1.82 -17.32 -8.99
N ILE A 36 -1.51 -17.21 -7.69
CA ILE A 36 -0.92 -18.33 -6.91
C ILE A 36 -1.85 -19.56 -6.97
N ARG A 37 -3.16 -19.34 -6.85
CA ARG A 37 -4.16 -20.41 -6.83
C ARG A 37 -4.35 -21.07 -8.19
N THR A 38 -4.36 -20.29 -9.26
CA THR A 38 -4.70 -20.75 -10.62
C THR A 38 -3.47 -21.12 -11.46
N ARG A 39 -2.32 -20.47 -11.21
CA ARG A 39 -1.07 -20.60 -11.96
C ARG A 39 0.15 -20.62 -11.03
N PRO A 40 0.29 -21.63 -10.16
CA PRO A 40 1.32 -21.66 -9.12
C PRO A 40 2.77 -21.63 -9.63
N ASN A 41 3.00 -22.00 -10.89
CA ASN A 41 4.33 -22.00 -11.52
C ASN A 41 4.74 -20.67 -12.16
N GLU A 42 3.81 -19.70 -12.28
CA GLU A 42 4.11 -18.40 -12.91
C GLU A 42 4.68 -17.38 -11.92
N LEU A 43 4.48 -17.60 -10.62
CA LEU A 43 5.00 -16.73 -9.58
C LEU A 43 6.17 -17.37 -8.85
N PRO A 44 7.21 -16.61 -8.49
CA PRO A 44 8.30 -17.13 -7.66
C PRO A 44 7.76 -17.70 -6.34
N ALA A 45 8.23 -18.87 -5.92
CA ALA A 45 7.83 -19.48 -4.64
C ALA A 45 8.07 -18.56 -3.43
N ARG A 46 9.07 -17.67 -3.52
CA ARG A 46 9.37 -16.65 -2.50
C ARG A 46 8.31 -15.54 -2.44
N ALA A 47 7.54 -15.32 -3.51
CA ALA A 47 6.51 -14.29 -3.57
C ALA A 47 5.31 -14.62 -2.71
N GLU A 48 4.89 -15.88 -2.65
CA GLU A 48 3.67 -16.31 -1.93
C GLU A 48 3.66 -15.85 -0.47
N LYS A 49 4.74 -16.10 0.28
CA LYS A 49 4.85 -15.67 1.68
C LYS A 49 4.76 -14.14 1.82
N SER A 50 5.38 -13.41 0.90
CA SER A 50 5.38 -11.95 0.91
C SER A 50 4.00 -11.38 0.55
N ILE A 51 3.30 -12.00 -0.39
CA ILE A 51 1.93 -11.63 -0.81
C ILE A 51 0.94 -11.87 0.33
N LYS A 52 1.00 -13.04 1.00
CA LYS A 52 0.17 -13.31 2.19
C LYS A 52 0.41 -12.30 3.31
N SER A 53 1.68 -12.00 3.57
CA SER A 53 2.05 -11.00 4.59
C SER A 53 1.57 -9.58 4.23
N LEU A 54 1.52 -9.22 2.94
CA LEU A 54 0.91 -7.96 2.50
C LEU A 54 -0.60 -7.95 2.77
N GLY A 55 -1.31 -9.04 2.44
CA GLY A 55 -2.74 -9.19 2.72
C GLY A 55 -3.06 -9.00 4.20
N ASN A 56 -2.31 -9.67 5.08
CA ASN A 56 -2.50 -9.54 6.53
C ASN A 56 -2.35 -8.09 7.03
N LEU A 57 -1.37 -7.34 6.53
CA LEU A 57 -1.18 -5.93 6.91
C LEU A 57 -2.38 -5.08 6.48
N ILE A 58 -2.90 -5.31 5.28
CA ILE A 58 -4.06 -4.57 4.75
C ILE A 58 -5.35 -4.92 5.50
N GLU A 59 -5.54 -6.18 5.90
CA GLU A 59 -6.69 -6.61 6.69
C GLU A 59 -6.66 -6.05 8.10
N LEU A 60 -5.51 -6.08 8.77
CA LEU A 60 -5.32 -5.47 10.08
C LEU A 60 -5.61 -3.96 10.05
N TYR A 61 -5.12 -3.27 9.01
CA TYR A 61 -5.39 -1.86 8.79
C TYR A 61 -6.89 -1.55 8.67
N LYS A 62 -7.67 -2.41 7.99
CA LYS A 62 -9.13 -2.26 7.87
C LYS A 62 -9.85 -2.49 9.20
N LEU A 63 -9.33 -3.38 10.04
CA LEU A 63 -9.93 -3.71 11.33
C LEU A 63 -9.69 -2.62 12.38
N GLU A 64 -8.56 -1.92 12.31
CA GLU A 64 -8.18 -1.01 13.39
C GLU A 64 -8.83 0.37 13.31
N ASN A 65 -9.05 0.97 12.12
CA ASN A 65 -9.91 2.15 11.83
C ASN A 65 -10.03 3.27 12.91
N SER A 66 -9.05 3.41 13.81
CA SER A 66 -8.99 4.39 14.89
C SER A 66 -8.07 5.53 14.44
N LEU A 67 -8.59 6.76 14.48
CA LEU A 67 -7.99 7.98 13.91
C LEU A 67 -6.72 8.47 14.67
N ASP A 68 -5.73 7.59 14.83
CA ASP A 68 -4.48 7.86 15.56
C ASP A 68 -3.25 7.76 14.64
N GLU A 69 -2.09 8.23 15.15
CA GLU A 69 -0.78 8.15 14.47
C GLU A 69 -0.42 6.74 13.98
N LYS A 70 -1.03 5.71 14.59
CA LYS A 70 -0.87 4.31 14.24
C LYS A 70 -1.28 4.01 12.79
N ILE A 71 -2.33 4.67 12.28
CA ILE A 71 -2.78 4.51 10.89
C ILE A 71 -1.67 4.87 9.90
N LEU A 72 -0.93 5.95 10.16
CA LEU A 72 0.13 6.39 9.25
C LEU A 72 1.31 5.42 9.28
N MET A 73 1.65 4.87 10.45
CA MET A 73 2.70 3.86 10.59
C MET A 73 2.33 2.57 9.85
N GLU A 74 1.11 2.08 10.01
CA GLU A 74 0.62 0.89 9.32
C GLU A 74 0.60 1.08 7.80
N LEU A 75 0.20 2.27 7.34
CA LEU A 75 0.26 2.62 5.92
C LEU A 75 1.71 2.55 5.39
N GLN A 76 2.70 3.03 6.14
CA GLN A 76 4.11 2.90 5.74
C GLN A 76 4.56 1.44 5.68
N LEU A 77 4.11 0.59 6.61
CA LEU A 77 4.40 -0.85 6.57
C LEU A 77 3.81 -1.51 5.33
N ILE A 78 2.57 -1.17 4.97
CA ILE A 78 1.92 -1.66 3.75
C ILE A 78 2.71 -1.22 2.51
N ARG A 79 3.09 0.07 2.41
CA ARG A 79 3.91 0.60 1.31
C ARG A 79 5.24 -0.13 1.17
N ALA A 80 5.97 -0.29 2.28
CA ALA A 80 7.25 -0.99 2.30
C ALA A 80 7.09 -2.46 1.87
N LYS A 81 6.06 -3.14 2.36
CA LYS A 81 5.80 -4.54 2.00
C LYS A 81 5.42 -4.67 0.53
N PHE A 82 4.59 -3.77 0.02
CA PHE A 82 4.20 -3.73 -1.39
C PHE A 82 5.43 -3.60 -2.29
N LYS A 83 6.36 -2.70 -1.96
CA LYS A 83 7.64 -2.54 -2.68
C LYS A 83 8.48 -3.83 -2.69
N VAL A 84 8.51 -4.56 -1.58
CA VAL A 84 9.19 -5.87 -1.52
C VAL A 84 8.53 -6.88 -2.45
N VAL A 85 7.19 -6.95 -2.45
CA VAL A 85 6.44 -7.87 -3.32
C VAL A 85 6.69 -7.54 -4.79
N THR A 86 6.56 -6.28 -5.20
CA THR A 86 6.79 -5.88 -6.59
C THR A 86 8.23 -6.10 -7.04
N ALA A 87 9.21 -5.94 -6.15
CA ALA A 87 10.60 -6.28 -6.44
C ALA A 87 10.80 -7.79 -6.67
N ILE A 88 10.16 -8.65 -5.87
CA ILE A 88 10.21 -10.11 -6.05
C ILE A 88 9.55 -10.53 -7.36
N LEU A 89 8.45 -9.87 -7.74
CA LEU A 89 7.68 -10.15 -8.96
C LEU A 89 8.27 -9.51 -10.22
N GLY A 90 9.37 -8.74 -10.11
CA GLY A 90 9.94 -8.01 -11.24
C GLY A 90 9.10 -6.81 -11.70
N GLN A 91 8.04 -6.44 -10.97
CA GLN A 91 7.11 -5.37 -11.30
C GLN A 91 7.46 -4.04 -10.61
N LYS A 92 8.74 -3.65 -10.58
CA LYS A 92 9.23 -2.48 -9.81
C LYS A 92 8.59 -1.13 -10.21
N HIS A 93 8.02 -1.06 -11.42
CA HIS A 93 7.30 0.11 -11.93
C HIS A 93 5.84 0.18 -11.45
N LEU A 94 5.30 -0.89 -10.85
CA LEU A 94 3.96 -0.89 -10.29
C LEU A 94 3.96 -0.09 -8.98
N VAL A 95 3.36 1.09 -9.03
CA VAL A 95 3.23 2.04 -7.92
C VAL A 95 1.85 2.67 -7.95
N PHE A 96 1.36 3.14 -6.81
CA PHE A 96 0.04 3.78 -6.71
C PHE A 96 0.03 5.17 -7.38
N ASN A 97 1.04 6.02 -7.12
CA ASN A 97 1.27 7.24 -7.89
C ASN A 97 2.78 7.58 -8.00
N GLU A 98 3.15 8.47 -8.93
CA GLU A 98 4.54 8.92 -9.13
C GLU A 98 5.10 9.73 -7.95
N THR A 99 4.25 10.43 -7.21
CA THR A 99 4.62 11.17 -5.98
C THR A 99 5.08 10.22 -4.86
N THR A 100 4.53 9.01 -4.77
CA THR A 100 4.96 7.96 -3.84
C THR A 100 6.40 7.53 -4.16
N VAL A 101 6.85 7.61 -5.42
CA VAL A 101 8.25 7.35 -5.79
C VAL A 101 9.20 8.42 -5.22
N LEU A 102 8.75 9.68 -5.14
CA LEU A 102 9.51 10.77 -4.52
C LEU A 102 9.55 10.65 -2.99
N GLU A 103 8.45 10.27 -2.34
CA GLU A 103 8.44 9.95 -0.91
C GLU A 103 9.32 8.72 -0.59
N HIS A 104 9.27 7.69 -1.44
CA HIS A 104 10.11 6.50 -1.33
C HIS A 104 11.61 6.76 -1.59
N LYS A 105 11.97 7.81 -2.34
CA LYS A 105 13.36 8.26 -2.53
C LYS A 105 13.89 9.04 -1.34
N ASN A 106 13.02 9.76 -0.63
CA ASN A 106 13.38 10.52 0.56
C ASN A 106 13.41 9.69 1.85
N MET A 107 12.92 8.44 1.81
CA MET A 107 13.19 7.44 2.85
C MET A 107 14.54 6.75 2.59
N SER A 108 15.62 7.53 2.66
CA SER A 108 16.94 6.97 2.92
C SER A 108 17.02 6.56 4.39
N PHE A 109 17.28 5.28 4.63
CA PHE A 109 17.89 4.81 5.88
C PHE A 109 19.41 4.92 5.74
#